data_AF-A5KN83-F1
#
_entry.id   AF-A5KN83-F1
#
_cell.length_a   1.000
_cell.length_b   1.000
_cell.length_c   1.000
_cell.angle_alpha   90.00
_cell.angle_beta   90.00
_cell.angle_gamma   90.00
#
_symmetry.space_group_name_H-M   'P 1'
#
loop_
_entity.id
_entity.type
_entity.pdbx_description
1 polymer ?
#
loop_
_entity_poly.entity_id
_entity_poly.type
_entity_poly.pdbx_seq_one_letter_code
_entity_poly.pdbx_strand_id
1 'polypeptide(L)' 'MSEKRMIHFKNEENGIEVSVPDGGMLRLFSENGDAQCVLCRYVDENHTEIDGVLYGHQRLYQTNETQ' A
#
# COMPACT_ATOMS: atom_id res chain seq x y z
N MET A 1 23.28 11.11 -3.55
CA MET A 1 21.81 11.08 -3.66
C MET A 1 21.38 9.71 -3.13
N SER A 2 20.81 9.61 -1.94
CA SER A 2 20.32 8.33 -1.43
C SER A 2 19.14 7.88 -2.30
N GLU A 3 19.21 6.67 -2.83
CA GLU A 3 18.07 6.07 -3.53
C GLU A 3 16.86 6.07 -2.58
N LYS A 4 15.78 6.74 -2.99
CA LYS A 4 14.54 6.72 -2.21
C LYS A 4 13.98 5.31 -2.30
N ARG A 5 13.79 4.67 -1.15
CA ARG A 5 13.07 3.40 -1.09
C ARG A 5 11.66 3.61 -1.63
N MET A 6 11.18 2.66 -2.42
CA MET A 6 9.86 2.68 -3.04
C MET A 6 9.00 1.56 -2.45
N ILE A 7 7.74 1.88 -2.22
CA ILE A 7 6.71 0.92 -1.81
C ILE A 7 5.90 0.62 -3.07
N HIS A 8 5.80 -0.67 -3.42
CA HIS A 8 5.07 -1.14 -4.58
C HIS A 8 3.77 -1.83 -4.14
N PHE A 9 2.65 -1.24 -4.51
CA PHE A 9 1.33 -1.84 -4.38
C PHE A 9 1.04 -2.62 -5.65
N LYS A 10 0.81 -3.92 -5.51
CA LYS A 10 0.55 -4.80 -6.64
C LYS A 10 -0.91 -5.22 -6.67
N ASN A 11 -1.41 -5.46 -7.87
CA ASN A 11 -2.71 -6.05 -8.10
C ASN A 11 -2.71 -7.56 -7.80
N GLU A 12 -3.86 -8.20 -7.94
CA GLU A 12 -4.05 -9.64 -7.71
C GLU A 12 -3.19 -10.53 -8.63
N GLU A 13 -2.80 -10.02 -9.81
CA GLU A 13 -1.93 -10.71 -10.77
C GLU A 13 -0.43 -10.47 -10.51
N ASN A 14 -0.06 -9.87 -9.36
CA ASN A 14 1.29 -9.43 -9.01
C ASN A 14 1.90 -8.33 -9.92
N GLY A 15 1.09 -7.68 -10.76
CA GLY A 15 1.47 -6.49 -11.50
C GLY A 15 1.52 -5.26 -10.60
N ILE A 16 2.51 -4.39 -10.77
CA ILE A 16 2.61 -3.14 -9.99
C ILE A 16 1.51 -2.18 -10.47
N GLU A 17 0.59 -1.83 -9.58
CA GLU A 17 -0.51 -0.90 -9.87
C GLU A 17 -0.14 0.53 -9.46
N VAL A 18 0.51 0.67 -8.30
CA VAL A 18 0.94 1.97 -7.78
C VAL A 18 2.31 1.85 -7.12
N SER A 19 3.16 2.86 -7.30
CA SER A 19 4.45 2.98 -6.60
C SER A 19 4.55 4.32 -5.91
N VAL A 20 4.97 4.29 -4.65
CA VAL A 20 5.02 5.47 -3.79
C VAL A 20 6.40 5.54 -3.15
N PRO A 21 7.07 6.70 -3.10
CA PRO A 21 8.30 6.83 -2.32
C PRO A 21 8.00 6.61 -0.83
N ASP A 22 9.00 6.14 -0.08
CA ASP A 22 8.94 6.06 1.37
C ASP A 22 8.58 7.43 1.99
N GLY A 23 7.57 7.43 2.86
CA GLY A 23 6.97 8.62 3.44
C GLY A 23 6.01 9.36 2.50
N GLY A 24 5.66 8.79 1.35
CA GLY A 24 4.66 9.34 0.44
C GLY A 24 3.23 9.02 0.91
N MET A 25 2.25 9.70 0.30
CA MET A 25 0.83 9.52 0.63
C MET A 25 0.07 8.90 -0.55
N LEU A 26 -0.88 8.04 -0.23
CA LEU A 26 -1.88 7.54 -1.16
C LEU A 26 -3.22 8.18 -0.89
N ARG A 27 -4.00 8.39 -1.95
CA ARG A 27 -5.40 8.76 -1.86
C ARG A 27 -6.25 7.57 -2.23
N LEU A 28 -6.94 6.99 -1.25
CA LEU A 28 -7.87 5.90 -1.43
C LEU A 28 -9.25 6.48 -1.74
N PHE A 29 -9.93 5.88 -2.71
CA PHE A 29 -11.31 6.20 -3.06
C PHE A 29 -12.18 5.02 -2.67
N SER A 30 -13.19 5.28 -1.86
CA SER A 30 -14.19 4.30 -1.46
C SER A 30 -15.35 4.30 -2.47
N GLU A 31 -16.06 3.18 -2.60
CA GLU A 31 -17.18 3.05 -3.54
C GLU A 31 -18.33 4.05 -3.24
N ASN A 32 -18.44 4.49 -1.99
CA ASN A 32 -19.40 5.51 -1.56
C ASN A 32 -19.02 6.94 -2.00
N GLY A 33 -17.89 7.14 -2.68
CA GLY A 33 -17.39 8.44 -3.13
C GLY A 33 -16.52 9.19 -2.11
N ASP A 34 -16.30 8.62 -0.92
CA ASP A 34 -15.36 9.18 0.05
C ASP A 34 -13.92 8.99 -0.41
N ALA A 35 -13.07 9.93 -0.03
CA ALA A 35 -11.65 9.85 -0.28
C ALA A 35 -10.85 10.06 1.01
N GLN A 36 -9.95 9.13 1.31
CA GLN A 36 -9.03 9.23 2.45
C GLN A 36 -7.59 9.31 1.95
N CYS A 37 -6.80 10.18 2.56
CA CYS A 37 -5.35 10.21 2.36
C CYS A 37 -4.67 9.39 3.45
N VAL A 38 -3.80 8.47 3.07
CA VAL A 38 -3.04 7.62 4.00
C VAL A 38 -1.53 7.82 3.80
N LEU A 39 -0.77 7.90 4.87
CA LEU A 39 0.69 7.97 4.85
C LEU A 39 1.29 6.56 4.77
N CYS A 40 2.16 6.34 3.79
CA CYS A 40 2.83 5.06 3.59
C CYS A 40 4.31 5.17 3.95
N ARG A 41 4.80 4.24 4.77
CA ARG A 41 6.21 4.15 5.13
C ARG A 41 6.76 2.75 4.85
N TYR A 42 7.94 2.72 4.27
CA TYR A 42 8.67 1.50 4.04
C TYR A 42 9.23 1.02 5.37
N VAL A 43 8.92 -0.22 5.74
CA VAL A 43 9.47 -0.84 6.95
C VAL A 43 10.59 -1.79 6.56
N ASP A 44 10.25 -2.82 5.78
CA ASP A 44 11.20 -3.76 5.21
C ASP A 44 10.65 -4.35 3.89
N GLU A 45 11.31 -5.36 3.36
CA GLU A 45 11.00 -5.98 2.06
C GLU A 45 9.62 -6.66 2.02
N ASN A 46 9.09 -7.05 3.19
CA ASN A 46 7.84 -7.78 3.35
C ASN A 46 6.77 -6.97 4.09
N HIS A 47 7.12 -5.81 4.66
CA HIS A 47 6.22 -5.02 5.49
C HIS A 47 6.15 -3.56 5.07
N THR A 48 4.97 -2.98 5.23
CA THR A 48 4.70 -1.57 4.98
C THR A 48 3.79 -1.03 6.07
N GLU A 49 4.09 0.16 6.57
CA GLU A 49 3.20 0.86 7.51
C GLU A 49 2.30 1.81 6.72
N ILE A 50 0.98 1.73 6.95
CA ILE A 50 -0.03 2.61 6.37
C ILE A 50 -0.80 3.25 7.53
N ASP A 51 -0.72 4.58 7.67
CA ASP A 51 -1.32 5.35 8.78
C ASP A 51 -1.00 4.79 10.18
N GLY A 52 0.23 4.28 10.37
CA GLY A 52 0.68 3.70 11.64
C GLY A 52 0.27 2.24 11.86
N VAL A 53 -0.44 1.62 10.91
CA VAL A 53 -0.81 0.20 10.95
C VAL A 53 0.16 -0.60 10.06
N LEU A 54 0.73 -1.68 10.61
CA LEU A 54 1.67 -2.53 9.90
C LEU A 54 0.93 -3.57 9.05
N TYR A 55 1.22 -3.58 7.75
CA TYR A 55 0.72 -4.55 6.78
C TYR A 55 1.87 -5.41 6.25
N GLY A 56 1.73 -6.72 6.37
CA GLY A 56 2.56 -7.65 5.61
C GLY A 56 2.10 -7.66 4.15
N HIS A 57 3.03 -7.68 3.20
CA HIS A 57 2.70 -7.74 1.77
C HIS A 57 1.78 -8.91 1.46
N GLN A 58 1.96 -10.07 2.11
CA GLN A 58 1.06 -11.23 1.96
C GLN A 58 -0.42 -10.92 2.32
N ARG A 59 -0.67 -9.94 3.19
CA ARG A 59 -2.01 -9.58 3.68
C ARG A 59 -2.71 -8.55 2.80
N LEU A 60 -1.98 -7.79 1.98
CA LEU A 60 -2.58 -6.94 0.94
C LEU A 60 -3.23 -7.78 -0.17
N TYR A 61 -2.88 -9.06 -0.28
CA TYR A 61 -3.44 -9.99 -1.27
C TYR A 61 -4.57 -10.90 -0.73
N GLN A 62 -5.03 -10.76 0.52
CA GLN A 62 -6.14 -11.59 1.01
C GLN A 62 -7.50 -11.01 0.59
N THR A 63 -7.86 -11.42 -0.63
CA THR A 63 -9.16 -11.69 -1.24
C THR A 63 -10.44 -11.49 -0.42
N ASN A 64 -11.43 -10.94 -1.11
CA ASN A 64 -12.87 -11.10 -0.84
C ASN A 64 -13.21 -12.60 -0.61
N GLU A 65 -13.23 -13.02 0.66
CA GLU A 65 -14.00 -14.21 1.02
C GLU A 65 -15.48 -13.79 1.05
N THR A 66 -16.15 -14.02 -0.07
CA THR A 66 -17.61 -14.02 -0.18
C THR A 66 -18.19 -14.99 0.86
N GLN A 67 -18.99 -14.48 1.80
CA GLN A 67 -19.98 -15.27 2.53
C GLN A 67 -21.38 -14.87 2.07
#